data_AF-A0A7Y5MIC5-F1
#
_entry.id   AF-A0A7Y5MIC5-F1
#
_cell.length_a   1.000
_cell.length_b   1.000
_cell.length_c   1.000
_cell.angle_alpha   90.00
_cell.angle_beta   90.00
_cell.angle_gamma   90.00
#
_symmetry.space_group_name_H-M   'P 1'
#
loop_
_entity.id
_entity.type
_entity.pdbx_description
1 polymer ?
#
loop_
_entity_poly.entity_id
_entity_poly.type
_entity_poly.pdbx_seq_one_letter_code
_entity_poly.pdbx_strand_id
1 'polypeptide(L)'
;MDTAKHAAPNNGSNNNTTSSFTIIKRSNTMKQSNVLRRGMSALVALVLLVGMAMGQNDFVIVSGGSISNSGTIKVKGNITNSGVAGATTIAGTVQLKANAAQSIGTASNGAINFSTLTIPASGGNTKTFNVNSTVAAAIDIAASAGANSSYSLGSNTLTLQGTIANTGGATTPYVFSSGTVDYNGADDQTVWGSSGFTYGSLTVSQNGDKTMNGDITVSTALSVSAGNLSIGANTLTVNGTYSISDSITGSASSNMVLGGTGNIASFIVYGGLGDLTLNRDTYNVTLGDALTVNGALALNNGTLAVSTQTLTLLGAVTAAGSGALSSATTGTVAYNKGTNVQAVLAANYGNLTFSNFTKTLPSGTVGVAGTFTPGSATGHTITGNTFDFNGGTQTIPAFNAGTGYQNLFTSGAASEKTASGSLEIAGNFDNGGGSDNAVTLVMGLNSLTIGGTKDNTASTIKFAGASNGQLFTTGTIDYNGTVTQTIAGGGDYSTLALSGSGTKQIASGVTVGANNSLTVPTGVTLQLVDGTSVLNLKTTASLTVEGTLTNAGTIDVGN
;
A
#
# COMPACT_ATOMS: atom_id res chain seq x y z
N MET A 1 14.85 -106.72 -14.98
CA MET A 1 13.39 -106.49 -15.03
C MET A 1 13.15 -105.20 -14.26
N ASP A 2 13.25 -104.04 -14.92
CA ASP A 2 12.14 -103.33 -15.61
C ASP A 2 10.94 -103.13 -14.66
N THR A 3 10.38 -101.93 -14.40
CA THR A 3 10.45 -100.63 -15.09
C THR A 3 9.80 -99.54 -14.20
N ALA A 4 10.40 -98.34 -14.24
CA ALA A 4 9.84 -96.98 -14.33
C ALA A 4 8.67 -96.47 -13.43
N LYS A 5 8.87 -95.29 -12.81
CA LYS A 5 8.28 -93.98 -13.20
C LYS A 5 8.85 -92.83 -12.33
N HIS A 6 9.78 -92.06 -12.87
CA HIS A 6 9.60 -90.69 -13.42
C HIS A 6 9.27 -89.60 -12.39
N ALA A 7 10.32 -88.89 -11.97
CA ALA A 7 10.28 -87.59 -11.30
C ALA A 7 10.56 -86.48 -12.33
N ALA A 8 9.82 -85.37 -12.26
CA ALA A 8 10.10 -84.15 -13.01
C ALA A 8 10.01 -82.91 -12.08
N PRO A 9 10.78 -81.84 -12.36
CA PRO A 9 11.14 -80.81 -11.39
C PRO A 9 10.20 -79.60 -11.38
N ASN A 10 10.17 -78.92 -10.24
CA ASN A 10 9.47 -77.66 -9.98
C ASN A 10 10.28 -76.49 -10.58
N ASN A 11 9.76 -75.86 -11.64
CA ASN A 11 10.31 -74.62 -12.21
C ASN A 11 9.33 -73.48 -11.92
N GLY A 12 9.72 -72.57 -11.04
CA GLY A 12 8.96 -71.36 -10.71
C GLY A 12 9.00 -70.36 -11.85
N SER A 13 7.83 -69.99 -12.37
CA SER A 13 7.69 -68.90 -13.34
C SER A 13 6.97 -67.71 -12.71
N ASN A 14 7.65 -66.57 -12.77
CA ASN A 14 7.17 -65.21 -12.56
C ASN A 14 5.75 -64.99 -13.08
N ASN A 15 4.88 -64.38 -12.27
CA ASN A 15 3.60 -63.84 -12.73
C ASN A 15 3.57 -62.33 -12.46
N ASN A 16 4.19 -61.57 -13.37
CA ASN A 16 3.90 -60.15 -13.55
C ASN A 16 2.89 -60.04 -14.70
N THR A 17 1.61 -59.87 -14.38
CA THR A 17 0.57 -59.62 -15.38
C THR A 17 -0.14 -58.30 -15.06
N THR A 18 0.35 -57.23 -15.67
CA THR A 18 -0.42 -56.02 -15.96
C THR A 18 -1.71 -56.40 -16.69
N SER A 19 -2.86 -56.23 -16.05
CA SER A 19 -4.17 -56.48 -16.66
C SER A 19 -4.69 -55.18 -17.29
N SER A 20 -4.55 -55.06 -18.61
CA SER A 20 -5.26 -54.08 -19.43
C SER A 20 -6.62 -54.66 -19.84
N PHE A 21 -7.72 -53.94 -19.54
CA PHE A 21 -9.08 -54.41 -19.83
C PHE A 21 -9.73 -53.57 -20.94
N THR A 22 -10.17 -54.26 -22.01
CA THR A 22 -10.95 -53.72 -23.13
C THR A 22 -12.43 -54.07 -22.94
N ILE A 23 -13.33 -53.09 -23.00
CA ILE A 23 -14.78 -53.33 -22.86
C ILE A 23 -15.37 -53.76 -24.20
N ILE A 24 -15.87 -54.99 -24.28
CA ILE A 24 -16.77 -55.47 -25.34
C ILE A 24 -18.22 -55.33 -24.85
N LYS A 25 -19.04 -54.60 -25.60
CA LYS A 25 -20.46 -54.34 -25.28
C LYS A 25 -21.30 -55.60 -25.52
N ARG A 26 -21.88 -56.20 -24.47
CA ARG A 26 -23.01 -57.13 -24.58
C ARG A 26 -24.16 -56.69 -23.68
N SER A 27 -25.33 -56.54 -24.30
CA SER A 27 -26.61 -56.20 -23.68
C SER A 27 -27.19 -57.44 -23.01
N ASN A 28 -27.68 -57.32 -21.77
CA ASN A 28 -28.83 -58.08 -21.26
C ASN A 28 -29.33 -57.48 -19.93
N THR A 29 -30.63 -57.25 -19.88
CA THR A 29 -31.41 -56.72 -18.75
C THR A 29 -31.53 -57.76 -17.63
N MET A 30 -31.30 -57.40 -16.36
CA MET A 30 -31.65 -58.25 -15.20
C MET A 30 -32.28 -57.43 -14.05
N LYS A 31 -33.30 -58.05 -13.44
CA LYS A 31 -34.14 -57.53 -12.34
C LYS A 31 -33.40 -57.51 -10.99
N GLN A 32 -33.76 -56.54 -10.15
CA GLN A 32 -33.28 -56.32 -8.78
C GLN A 32 -33.51 -57.53 -7.86
N SER A 33 -32.50 -57.88 -7.06
CA SER A 33 -32.69 -58.49 -5.73
C SER A 33 -31.58 -58.07 -4.78
N ASN A 34 -31.96 -57.71 -3.56
CA ASN A 34 -31.09 -57.26 -2.47
C ASN A 34 -30.31 -58.44 -1.88
N VAL A 35 -28.98 -58.35 -1.80
CA VAL A 35 -28.18 -59.07 -0.79
C VAL A 35 -27.00 -58.19 -0.38
N LEU A 36 -26.91 -57.89 0.92
CA LEU A 36 -25.81 -57.18 1.55
C LEU A 36 -25.08 -58.14 2.52
N ARG A 37 -23.74 -58.11 2.46
CA ARG A 37 -22.75 -58.23 3.55
C ARG A 37 -21.73 -59.38 3.50
N ARG A 38 -20.47 -58.93 3.63
CA ARG A 38 -19.23 -59.53 4.21
C ARG A 38 -18.21 -60.15 3.25
N GLY A 39 -17.02 -59.52 3.24
CA GLY A 39 -15.76 -60.07 2.72
C GLY A 39 -14.84 -58.96 2.21
N MET A 40 -13.81 -58.60 2.98
CA MET A 40 -12.77 -57.65 2.57
C MET A 40 -12.07 -58.12 1.29
N SER A 41 -12.19 -57.34 0.23
CA SER A 41 -11.21 -57.12 -0.83
C SER A 41 -11.73 -55.96 -1.66
N ALA A 42 -10.85 -55.05 -2.06
CA ALA A 42 -11.16 -53.87 -2.86
C ALA A 42 -11.83 -54.26 -4.18
N LEU A 43 -13.16 -54.31 -4.17
CA LEU A 43 -14.00 -54.40 -5.34
C LEU A 43 -14.58 -53.00 -5.54
N VAL A 44 -13.99 -52.24 -6.47
CA VAL A 44 -14.62 -51.04 -7.02
C VAL A 44 -15.87 -51.52 -7.75
N ALA A 45 -17.01 -51.50 -7.04
CA ALA A 45 -18.30 -51.71 -7.65
C ALA A 45 -18.65 -50.44 -8.43
N LEU A 46 -18.36 -50.42 -9.73
CA LEU A 46 -19.09 -49.58 -10.67
C LEU A 46 -20.53 -50.09 -10.69
N VAL A 47 -21.35 -49.63 -9.73
CA VAL A 47 -22.78 -49.91 -9.75
C VAL A 47 -23.41 -48.93 -10.74
N LEU A 48 -23.54 -49.36 -11.99
CA LEU A 48 -24.43 -48.74 -12.95
C LEU A 48 -25.87 -49.09 -12.53
N LEU A 49 -26.54 -48.23 -11.73
CA LEU A 49 -27.97 -48.39 -11.50
C LEU A 49 -28.70 -48.14 -12.82
N VAL A 50 -29.11 -49.21 -13.48
CA VAL A 50 -30.06 -49.18 -14.59
C VAL A 50 -31.45 -49.00 -13.99
N GLY A 51 -31.94 -47.76 -13.97
CA GLY A 51 -33.27 -47.38 -13.50
C GLY A 51 -33.90 -46.33 -14.41
N MET A 52 -34.34 -46.77 -15.58
CA MET A 52 -35.38 -46.19 -16.47
C MET A 52 -35.71 -44.68 -16.31
N ALA A 53 -34.82 -43.82 -16.81
CA ALA A 53 -35.16 -42.60 -17.53
C ALA A 53 -34.04 -42.36 -18.55
N MET A 54 -34.32 -42.50 -19.86
CA MET A 54 -33.33 -42.20 -20.90
C MET A 54 -33.10 -40.69 -20.95
N GLY A 55 -32.16 -40.19 -20.13
CA GLY A 55 -31.84 -38.76 -20.09
C GLY A 55 -30.58 -38.41 -19.30
N GLN A 56 -30.42 -38.88 -18.06
CA GLN A 56 -29.33 -38.42 -17.17
C GLN A 56 -28.75 -39.59 -16.36
N ASN A 57 -27.52 -40.01 -16.68
CA ASN A 57 -26.79 -41.00 -15.88
C ASN A 57 -25.91 -40.26 -14.88
N ASP A 58 -26.34 -40.24 -13.61
CA ASP A 58 -25.53 -39.76 -12.49
C ASP A 58 -24.29 -40.63 -12.31
N PHE A 59 -23.18 -40.01 -11.90
CA PHE A 59 -21.98 -40.70 -11.46
C PHE A 59 -21.97 -40.73 -9.93
N VAL A 60 -22.25 -41.90 -9.35
CA VAL A 60 -22.39 -42.07 -7.91
C VAL A 60 -21.10 -42.64 -7.32
N ILE A 61 -20.50 -41.90 -6.40
CA ILE A 61 -19.34 -42.28 -5.60
C ILE A 61 -19.86 -42.81 -4.26
N VAL A 62 -19.54 -44.07 -3.95
CA VAL A 62 -20.06 -44.77 -2.75
C VAL A 62 -19.02 -44.97 -1.65
N SER A 63 -17.76 -44.59 -1.91
CA SER A 63 -16.65 -44.68 -0.96
C SER A 63 -15.55 -43.68 -1.30
N GLY A 64 -14.76 -43.26 -0.30
CA GLY A 64 -13.56 -42.43 -0.51
C GLY A 64 -12.40 -43.19 -1.16
N GLY A 65 -11.28 -42.51 -1.36
CA GLY A 65 -10.06 -43.08 -1.94
C GLY A 65 -9.85 -42.68 -3.39
N SER A 66 -9.25 -43.56 -4.21
CA SER A 66 -8.91 -43.24 -5.60
C SER A 66 -9.71 -44.09 -6.59
N ILE A 67 -10.30 -43.44 -7.57
CA ILE A 67 -10.88 -44.05 -8.76
C ILE A 67 -9.81 -44.04 -9.85
N SER A 68 -9.13 -45.17 -10.02
CA SER A 68 -8.13 -45.35 -11.08
C SER A 68 -8.80 -45.40 -12.44
N ASN A 69 -8.56 -44.38 -13.25
CA ASN A 69 -9.02 -44.26 -14.63
C ASN A 69 -7.92 -43.57 -15.44
N SER A 70 -7.54 -44.16 -16.57
CA SER A 70 -6.59 -43.56 -17.53
C SER A 70 -7.29 -42.92 -18.73
N GLY A 71 -8.62 -43.10 -18.86
CA GLY A 71 -9.41 -42.61 -19.98
C GLY A 71 -10.30 -41.42 -19.62
N THR A 72 -11.42 -41.29 -20.36
CA THR A 72 -12.41 -40.22 -20.13
C THR A 72 -13.70 -40.78 -19.55
N ILE A 73 -14.09 -40.29 -18.37
CA ILE A 73 -15.41 -40.52 -17.79
C ILE A 73 -16.35 -39.44 -18.31
N LYS A 74 -17.47 -39.83 -18.92
CA LYS A 74 -18.47 -38.91 -19.49
C LYS A 74 -19.71 -38.94 -18.62
N VAL A 75 -19.99 -37.86 -17.91
CA VAL A 75 -21.11 -37.76 -16.96
C VAL A 75 -22.24 -36.94 -17.58
N LYS A 76 -23.43 -37.53 -17.71
CA LYS A 76 -24.63 -36.86 -18.23
C LYS A 76 -25.62 -36.43 -17.14
N GLY A 77 -25.47 -36.93 -15.92
CA GLY A 77 -26.23 -36.51 -14.74
C GLY A 77 -25.33 -35.83 -13.71
N ASN A 78 -25.69 -35.82 -12.43
CA ASN A 78 -24.87 -35.26 -11.37
C ASN A 78 -23.70 -36.18 -11.00
N ILE A 79 -22.63 -35.63 -10.43
CA ILE A 79 -21.67 -36.42 -9.66
C ILE A 79 -22.12 -36.35 -8.20
N THR A 80 -22.36 -37.48 -7.55
CA THR A 80 -22.87 -37.52 -6.16
C THR A 80 -21.95 -38.38 -5.29
N ASN A 81 -21.78 -38.00 -4.02
CA ASN A 81 -20.95 -38.72 -3.06
C ASN A 81 -21.62 -38.81 -1.68
N SER A 82 -22.94 -38.94 -1.67
CA SER A 82 -23.74 -39.00 -0.45
C SER A 82 -23.25 -40.11 0.48
N GLY A 83 -23.04 -39.77 1.76
CA GLY A 83 -22.49 -40.66 2.78
C GLY A 83 -20.96 -40.88 2.73
N VAL A 84 -20.24 -40.28 1.77
CA VAL A 84 -18.78 -40.38 1.68
C VAL A 84 -18.13 -39.25 2.48
N ALA A 85 -17.44 -39.57 3.57
CA ALA A 85 -16.77 -38.60 4.44
C ALA A 85 -15.34 -38.25 3.97
N GLY A 86 -14.60 -39.23 3.43
CA GLY A 86 -13.23 -39.03 2.94
C GLY A 86 -13.17 -38.40 1.55
N ALA A 87 -12.05 -37.77 1.20
CA ALA A 87 -11.82 -37.29 -0.15
C ALA A 87 -11.81 -38.44 -1.17
N THR A 88 -12.31 -38.17 -2.37
CA THR A 88 -12.25 -39.10 -3.51
C THR A 88 -11.48 -38.48 -4.66
N THR A 89 -10.44 -39.15 -5.15
CA THR A 89 -9.66 -38.69 -6.32
C THR A 89 -10.03 -39.47 -7.56
N ILE A 90 -10.40 -38.78 -8.63
CA ILE A 90 -10.73 -39.35 -9.93
C ILE A 90 -9.58 -39.08 -10.89
N ALA A 91 -8.86 -40.13 -11.28
CA ALA A 91 -7.79 -40.04 -12.26
C ALA A 91 -8.33 -39.89 -13.70
N GLY A 92 -7.47 -39.43 -14.60
CA GLY A 92 -7.82 -39.19 -16.00
C GLY A 92 -8.76 -38.00 -16.18
N THR A 93 -9.53 -38.00 -17.28
CA THR A 93 -10.40 -36.87 -17.64
C THR A 93 -11.85 -37.14 -17.23
N VAL A 94 -12.49 -36.17 -16.59
CA VAL A 94 -13.94 -36.16 -16.37
C VAL A 94 -14.58 -35.10 -17.27
N GLN A 95 -15.54 -35.54 -18.08
CA GLN A 95 -16.32 -34.69 -18.99
C GLN A 95 -17.75 -34.53 -18.49
N LEU A 96 -18.15 -33.29 -18.19
CA LEU A 96 -19.50 -32.93 -17.77
C LEU A 96 -20.36 -32.62 -19.01
N LYS A 97 -21.09 -33.64 -19.49
CA LYS A 97 -21.76 -33.66 -20.79
C LYS A 97 -23.25 -33.35 -20.77
N ALA A 98 -23.83 -33.00 -19.63
CA ALA A 98 -25.24 -32.64 -19.66
C ALA A 98 -25.39 -31.27 -20.30
N ASN A 99 -26.42 -31.09 -21.13
CA ASN A 99 -26.89 -29.76 -21.50
C ASN A 99 -27.69 -29.11 -20.36
N ALA A 100 -28.05 -29.84 -19.31
CA ALA A 100 -28.65 -29.28 -18.10
C ALA A 100 -27.56 -28.88 -17.09
N ALA A 101 -27.96 -28.12 -16.07
CA ALA A 101 -27.10 -27.88 -14.92
C ALA A 101 -26.71 -29.21 -14.26
N GLN A 102 -25.46 -29.32 -13.81
CA GLN A 102 -24.97 -30.50 -13.07
C GLN A 102 -24.40 -30.05 -11.73
N SER A 103 -24.64 -30.86 -10.70
CA SER A 103 -23.97 -30.76 -9.41
C SER A 103 -22.76 -31.67 -9.35
N ILE A 104 -21.70 -31.19 -8.73
CA ILE A 104 -20.47 -31.92 -8.42
C ILE A 104 -20.42 -32.08 -6.90
N GLY A 105 -20.74 -33.28 -6.44
CA GLY A 105 -20.79 -33.66 -5.04
C GLY A 105 -22.12 -33.35 -4.35
N THR A 106 -22.22 -33.86 -3.13
CA THR A 106 -23.33 -33.63 -2.20
C THR A 106 -22.83 -32.75 -1.05
N ALA A 107 -23.56 -31.69 -0.72
CA ALA A 107 -23.12 -30.75 0.31
C ALA A 107 -22.83 -31.46 1.65
N SER A 108 -21.79 -30.98 2.36
CA SER A 108 -21.30 -31.55 3.62
C SER A 108 -20.63 -32.93 3.52
N ASN A 109 -20.35 -33.44 2.31
CA ASN A 109 -19.57 -34.65 2.08
C ASN A 109 -18.10 -34.35 1.79
N GLY A 110 -17.28 -35.42 1.72
CA GLY A 110 -15.86 -35.34 1.43
C GLY A 110 -15.57 -34.70 0.06
N ALA A 111 -14.36 -34.17 -0.09
CA ALA A 111 -13.94 -33.53 -1.34
C ALA A 111 -13.96 -34.50 -2.53
N ILE A 112 -14.14 -33.96 -3.74
CA ILE A 112 -13.97 -34.71 -4.99
C ILE A 112 -12.84 -34.06 -5.79
N ASN A 113 -11.75 -34.78 -5.95
CA ASN A 113 -10.56 -34.33 -6.65
C ASN A 113 -10.53 -34.91 -8.06
N PHE A 114 -10.04 -34.14 -9.01
CA PHE A 114 -9.96 -34.50 -10.41
C PHE A 114 -8.52 -34.35 -10.90
N SER A 115 -8.08 -35.25 -11.78
CA SER A 115 -6.89 -34.97 -12.58
C SER A 115 -7.23 -33.88 -13.62
N THR A 116 -8.18 -34.15 -14.52
CA THR A 116 -8.66 -33.17 -15.50
C THR A 116 -10.19 -33.09 -15.47
N LEU A 117 -10.74 -31.88 -15.44
CA LEU A 117 -12.17 -31.63 -15.46
C LEU A 117 -12.52 -30.74 -16.66
N THR A 118 -13.46 -31.19 -17.49
CA THR A 118 -13.79 -30.48 -18.74
C THR A 118 -15.29 -30.40 -19.00
N ILE A 119 -15.76 -29.25 -19.47
CA ILE A 119 -17.07 -29.13 -20.14
C ILE A 119 -16.83 -29.24 -21.66
N PRO A 120 -17.25 -30.32 -22.33
CA PRO A 120 -17.08 -30.48 -23.77
C PRO A 120 -18.24 -29.85 -24.57
N ALA A 121 -18.16 -29.91 -25.90
CA ALA A 121 -19.14 -29.34 -26.84
C ALA A 121 -20.63 -29.64 -26.61
N SER A 122 -20.95 -30.69 -25.86
CA SER A 122 -22.32 -31.13 -25.55
C SER A 122 -22.73 -30.87 -24.10
N GLY A 123 -21.94 -30.09 -23.35
CA GLY A 123 -22.05 -29.91 -21.91
C GLY A 123 -22.60 -28.55 -21.47
N GLY A 124 -23.54 -27.96 -22.21
CA GLY A 124 -24.07 -26.62 -21.90
C GLY A 124 -24.61 -26.46 -20.47
N ASN A 125 -24.66 -25.21 -19.98
CA ASN A 125 -25.10 -24.78 -18.64
C ASN A 125 -24.04 -24.89 -17.52
N THR A 126 -24.38 -24.29 -16.38
CA THR A 126 -23.56 -24.20 -15.17
C THR A 126 -23.33 -25.56 -14.52
N LYS A 127 -22.08 -25.82 -14.13
CA LYS A 127 -21.63 -26.97 -13.36
C LYS A 127 -21.24 -26.48 -11.97
N THR A 128 -21.98 -26.89 -10.95
CA THR A 128 -21.87 -26.33 -9.60
C THR A 128 -21.13 -27.29 -8.69
N PHE A 129 -20.04 -26.83 -8.10
CA PHE A 129 -19.36 -27.52 -7.01
C PHE A 129 -20.16 -27.36 -5.72
N ASN A 130 -20.56 -28.48 -5.12
CA ASN A 130 -21.24 -28.53 -3.82
C ASN A 130 -20.32 -29.04 -2.70
N VAL A 131 -19.09 -29.37 -3.03
CA VAL A 131 -18.02 -29.81 -2.12
C VAL A 131 -16.72 -29.14 -2.54
N ASN A 132 -15.77 -29.07 -1.62
CA ASN A 132 -14.40 -28.70 -1.95
C ASN A 132 -13.82 -29.67 -2.98
N SER A 133 -12.98 -29.17 -3.87
CA SER A 133 -12.40 -29.97 -4.95
C SER A 133 -10.99 -29.54 -5.28
N THR A 134 -10.12 -30.50 -5.55
CA THR A 134 -8.79 -30.23 -6.13
C THR A 134 -8.77 -30.62 -7.61
N VAL A 135 -8.19 -29.78 -8.46
CA VAL A 135 -7.92 -30.11 -9.87
C VAL A 135 -6.42 -30.11 -10.11
N ALA A 136 -5.85 -31.28 -10.40
CA ALA A 136 -4.40 -31.48 -10.45
C ALA A 136 -3.77 -30.99 -11.77
N ALA A 137 -4.39 -31.27 -12.92
CA ALA A 137 -3.79 -31.03 -14.24
C ALA A 137 -4.46 -29.88 -15.01
N ALA A 138 -5.78 -29.91 -15.19
CA ALA A 138 -6.47 -28.85 -15.91
C ALA A 138 -7.97 -28.79 -15.62
N ILE A 139 -8.50 -27.56 -15.54
CA ILE A 139 -9.93 -27.26 -15.67
C ILE A 139 -10.15 -26.46 -16.96
N ASP A 140 -11.03 -26.95 -17.84
CA ASP A 140 -11.29 -26.31 -19.13
C ASP A 140 -12.77 -26.32 -19.49
N ILE A 141 -13.17 -25.28 -20.22
CA ILE A 141 -14.42 -25.25 -20.99
C ILE A 141 -14.01 -25.35 -22.45
N ALA A 142 -14.13 -26.55 -23.00
CA ALA A 142 -13.49 -26.92 -24.24
C ALA A 142 -14.16 -26.33 -25.49
N ALA A 143 -13.40 -26.26 -26.59
CA ALA A 143 -13.87 -25.93 -27.93
C ALA A 143 -15.31 -26.40 -28.22
N SER A 144 -16.15 -25.46 -28.67
CA SER A 144 -17.56 -25.69 -29.04
C SER A 144 -18.52 -26.04 -27.88
N ALA A 145 -18.12 -25.89 -26.62
CA ALA A 145 -19.08 -25.88 -25.50
C ALA A 145 -20.15 -24.80 -25.73
N GLY A 146 -21.39 -25.03 -25.28
CA GLY A 146 -22.45 -24.03 -25.42
C GLY A 146 -22.03 -22.72 -24.75
N ALA A 147 -22.38 -21.56 -25.33
CA ALA A 147 -21.91 -20.24 -24.88
C ALA A 147 -22.15 -19.95 -23.38
N ASN A 148 -23.16 -20.61 -22.79
CA ASN A 148 -23.58 -20.48 -21.39
C ASN A 148 -22.97 -21.56 -20.47
N SER A 149 -21.92 -22.24 -20.90
CA SER A 149 -21.20 -23.23 -20.09
C SER A 149 -20.36 -22.52 -19.05
N SER A 150 -20.46 -22.94 -17.79
CA SER A 150 -19.68 -22.33 -16.71
C SER A 150 -19.41 -23.31 -15.58
N TYR A 151 -18.34 -23.06 -14.82
CA TYR A 151 -18.14 -23.66 -13.51
C TYR A 151 -18.51 -22.65 -12.41
N SER A 152 -19.29 -23.08 -11.43
CA SER A 152 -19.69 -22.27 -10.26
C SER A 152 -19.25 -22.94 -8.97
N LEU A 153 -18.63 -22.20 -8.06
CA LEU A 153 -18.11 -22.77 -6.81
C LEU A 153 -19.13 -22.83 -5.68
N GLY A 154 -20.23 -22.08 -5.78
CA GLY A 154 -21.03 -21.78 -4.58
C GLY A 154 -20.09 -21.22 -3.49
N SER A 155 -20.20 -21.71 -2.27
CA SER A 155 -19.33 -21.33 -1.14
C SER A 155 -18.08 -22.21 -0.97
N ASN A 156 -17.78 -23.09 -1.93
CA ASN A 156 -16.74 -24.11 -1.79
C ASN A 156 -15.36 -23.61 -2.24
N THR A 157 -14.34 -24.41 -1.92
CA THR A 157 -12.96 -24.18 -2.34
C THR A 157 -12.61 -25.04 -3.56
N LEU A 158 -12.07 -24.40 -4.60
CA LEU A 158 -11.36 -25.05 -5.69
C LEU A 158 -9.86 -24.84 -5.50
N THR A 159 -9.14 -25.91 -5.18
CA THR A 159 -7.67 -25.92 -5.19
C THR A 159 -7.19 -26.33 -6.59
N LEU A 160 -6.57 -25.42 -7.30
CA LEU A 160 -6.08 -25.62 -8.66
C LEU A 160 -4.56 -25.75 -8.66
N GLN A 161 -4.06 -26.95 -8.97
CA GLN A 161 -2.61 -27.18 -9.11
C GLN A 161 -2.13 -27.04 -10.57
N GLY A 162 -3.06 -27.26 -11.50
CA GLY A 162 -2.78 -27.24 -12.93
C GLY A 162 -3.25 -25.96 -13.62
N THR A 163 -3.63 -26.06 -14.89
CA THR A 163 -4.05 -24.92 -15.70
C THR A 163 -5.56 -24.68 -15.64
N ILE A 164 -5.96 -23.43 -15.86
CA ILE A 164 -7.34 -23.01 -16.08
C ILE A 164 -7.45 -22.44 -17.49
N ALA A 165 -8.44 -22.90 -18.27
CA ALA A 165 -8.60 -22.50 -19.66
C ALA A 165 -10.06 -22.32 -20.06
N ASN A 166 -10.32 -21.53 -21.09
CA ASN A 166 -11.62 -21.41 -21.74
C ASN A 166 -11.42 -21.58 -23.24
N THR A 167 -10.95 -22.76 -23.65
CA THR A 167 -10.62 -22.99 -25.07
C THR A 167 -11.85 -22.95 -25.99
N GLY A 168 -13.05 -23.08 -25.40
CA GLY A 168 -14.35 -22.98 -26.05
C GLY A 168 -14.92 -21.58 -26.21
N GLY A 169 -14.31 -20.57 -25.60
CA GLY A 169 -14.79 -19.19 -25.73
C GLY A 169 -16.17 -18.96 -25.10
N ALA A 170 -16.49 -19.67 -24.00
CA ALA A 170 -17.69 -19.36 -23.23
C ALA A 170 -17.61 -17.91 -22.71
N THR A 171 -18.75 -17.22 -22.65
CA THR A 171 -18.76 -15.78 -22.32
C THR A 171 -18.56 -15.52 -20.83
N THR A 172 -19.02 -16.44 -19.98
CA THR A 172 -18.95 -16.37 -18.51
C THR A 172 -18.46 -17.72 -17.95
N PRO A 173 -17.22 -18.13 -18.28
CA PRO A 173 -16.76 -19.51 -18.06
C PRO A 173 -16.66 -19.88 -16.57
N TYR A 174 -16.48 -18.90 -15.69
CA TYR A 174 -16.22 -19.13 -14.27
C TYR A 174 -17.04 -18.18 -13.41
N VAL A 175 -17.77 -18.73 -12.45
CA VAL A 175 -18.59 -18.01 -11.45
C VAL A 175 -17.97 -18.27 -10.09
N PHE A 176 -16.93 -17.50 -9.77
CA PHE A 176 -16.10 -17.69 -8.57
C PHE A 176 -16.36 -16.67 -7.47
N SER A 177 -17.41 -15.85 -7.62
CA SER A 177 -17.69 -14.68 -6.76
C SER A 177 -18.08 -14.99 -5.31
N SER A 178 -18.41 -16.25 -4.98
CA SER A 178 -18.89 -16.66 -3.65
C SER A 178 -18.04 -17.73 -2.97
N GLY A 179 -17.04 -18.29 -3.66
CA GLY A 179 -16.18 -19.37 -3.16
C GLY A 179 -14.72 -18.94 -3.07
N THR A 180 -13.85 -19.91 -2.77
CA THR A 180 -12.40 -19.70 -2.77
C THR A 180 -11.77 -20.40 -3.97
N VAL A 181 -10.94 -19.69 -4.73
CA VAL A 181 -10.00 -20.31 -5.65
C VAL A 181 -8.61 -20.20 -5.07
N ASP A 182 -7.99 -21.36 -4.88
CA ASP A 182 -6.63 -21.49 -4.38
C ASP A 182 -5.71 -21.98 -5.50
N TYR A 183 -4.87 -21.08 -6.01
CA TYR A 183 -3.81 -21.40 -6.96
C TYR A 183 -2.64 -22.04 -6.20
N ASN A 184 -2.58 -23.37 -6.27
CA ASN A 184 -1.72 -24.24 -5.47
C ASN A 184 -0.74 -25.06 -6.35
N GLY A 185 -0.54 -24.67 -7.62
CA GLY A 185 0.45 -25.30 -8.49
C GLY A 185 1.87 -24.91 -8.07
N ALA A 186 2.80 -25.87 -8.09
CA ALA A 186 4.22 -25.60 -7.81
C ALA A 186 4.94 -24.88 -8.97
N ASP A 187 4.44 -25.08 -10.20
CA ASP A 187 4.88 -24.38 -11.40
C ASP A 187 4.09 -23.07 -11.59
N ASP A 188 4.45 -22.31 -12.62
CA ASP A 188 3.74 -21.10 -13.00
C ASP A 188 2.30 -21.40 -13.40
N GLN A 189 1.37 -20.55 -12.98
CA GLN A 189 -0.03 -20.64 -13.36
C GLN A 189 -0.54 -19.31 -13.88
N THR A 190 -1.49 -19.39 -14.80
CA THR A 190 -2.30 -18.23 -15.17
C THR A 190 -3.47 -18.10 -14.20
N VAL A 191 -3.56 -16.95 -13.54
CA VAL A 191 -4.73 -16.56 -12.75
C VAL A 191 -5.78 -16.01 -13.69
N TRP A 192 -6.95 -16.65 -13.70
CA TRP A 192 -8.02 -16.30 -14.63
C TRP A 192 -8.60 -14.93 -14.27
N GLY A 193 -8.74 -14.08 -15.27
CA GLY A 193 -9.25 -12.73 -15.19
C GLY A 193 -9.83 -12.29 -16.53
N SER A 194 -10.66 -11.28 -16.47
CA SER A 194 -11.27 -10.59 -17.61
C SER A 194 -11.86 -9.29 -17.08
N SER A 195 -12.20 -8.34 -17.95
CA SER A 195 -12.89 -7.11 -17.50
C SER A 195 -14.11 -7.45 -16.63
N GLY A 196 -14.11 -7.01 -15.37
CA GLY A 196 -15.19 -7.26 -14.41
C GLY A 196 -15.21 -8.65 -13.74
N PHE A 197 -14.18 -9.49 -13.92
CA PHE A 197 -14.12 -10.80 -13.27
C PHE A 197 -13.99 -10.67 -11.75
N THR A 198 -14.75 -11.48 -11.01
CA THR A 198 -14.78 -11.41 -9.53
C THR A 198 -14.53 -12.77 -8.90
N TYR A 199 -13.55 -12.83 -8.01
CA TYR A 199 -13.39 -13.88 -7.02
C TYR A 199 -14.10 -13.50 -5.71
N GLY A 200 -14.68 -14.49 -5.05
CA GLY A 200 -15.05 -14.42 -3.64
C GLY A 200 -13.76 -14.23 -2.84
N SER A 201 -13.00 -15.32 -2.77
CA SER A 201 -11.64 -15.31 -2.24
C SER A 201 -10.65 -15.83 -3.29
N LEU A 202 -9.49 -15.18 -3.38
CA LEU A 202 -8.36 -15.60 -4.19
C LEU A 202 -7.20 -15.93 -3.25
N THR A 203 -6.74 -17.17 -3.31
CA THR A 203 -5.59 -17.65 -2.53
C THR A 203 -4.46 -18.08 -3.45
N VAL A 204 -3.24 -17.76 -3.05
CA VAL A 204 -2.02 -18.38 -3.56
C VAL A 204 -1.32 -19.05 -2.38
N SER A 205 -1.17 -20.37 -2.45
CA SER A 205 -0.70 -21.21 -1.34
C SER A 205 0.51 -22.08 -1.68
N GLN A 206 1.04 -21.94 -2.90
CA GLN A 206 2.21 -22.69 -3.34
C GLN A 206 3.10 -21.83 -4.25
N ASN A 207 4.38 -22.21 -4.30
CA ASN A 207 5.44 -21.54 -5.06
C ASN A 207 5.15 -21.48 -6.58
N GLY A 208 5.95 -20.72 -7.32
CA GLY A 208 5.79 -20.47 -8.76
C GLY A 208 4.96 -19.21 -9.02
N ASP A 209 5.14 -18.59 -10.18
CA ASP A 209 4.49 -17.32 -10.50
C ASP A 209 3.02 -17.53 -10.88
N LYS A 210 2.12 -16.81 -10.23
CA LYS A 210 0.69 -16.80 -10.52
C LYS A 210 0.37 -15.48 -11.22
N THR A 211 0.28 -15.50 -12.54
CA THR A 211 0.17 -14.28 -13.35
C THR A 211 -1.27 -14.04 -13.78
N MET A 212 -1.81 -12.85 -13.46
CA MET A 212 -3.13 -12.42 -13.90
C MET A 212 -3.17 -12.26 -15.43
N ASN A 213 -4.20 -12.83 -16.09
CA ASN A 213 -4.44 -12.65 -17.53
C ASN A 213 -5.56 -11.64 -17.86
N GLY A 214 -6.01 -10.87 -16.88
CA GLY A 214 -7.01 -9.82 -17.03
C GLY A 214 -7.26 -9.13 -15.69
N ASP A 215 -8.14 -8.12 -15.71
CA ASP A 215 -8.57 -7.45 -14.48
C ASP A 215 -9.27 -8.43 -13.52
N ILE A 216 -9.05 -8.22 -12.23
CA ILE A 216 -9.62 -9.06 -11.17
C ILE A 216 -10.16 -8.19 -10.05
N THR A 217 -11.36 -8.52 -9.58
CA THR A 217 -11.89 -8.07 -8.28
C THR A 217 -11.90 -9.22 -7.29
N VAL A 218 -11.45 -8.96 -6.06
CA VAL A 218 -11.54 -9.88 -4.92
C VAL A 218 -12.49 -9.30 -3.89
N SER A 219 -13.64 -9.93 -3.68
CA SER A 219 -14.71 -9.39 -2.85
C SER A 219 -14.53 -9.64 -1.35
N THR A 220 -13.99 -10.81 -0.98
CA THR A 220 -13.97 -11.31 0.40
C THR A 220 -12.57 -11.39 0.98
N ALA A 221 -11.64 -12.10 0.33
CA ALA A 221 -10.27 -12.23 0.83
C ALA A 221 -9.24 -12.47 -0.28
N LEU A 222 -8.19 -11.66 -0.29
CA LEU A 222 -6.95 -11.94 -1.01
C LEU A 222 -5.91 -12.47 -0.01
N SER A 223 -5.42 -13.69 -0.25
CA SER A 223 -4.40 -14.34 0.57
C SER A 223 -3.24 -14.84 -0.29
N VAL A 224 -2.02 -14.42 -0.01
CA VAL A 224 -0.80 -14.94 -0.65
C VAL A 224 0.13 -15.42 0.46
N SER A 225 0.14 -16.73 0.66
CA SER A 225 0.86 -17.40 1.76
C SER A 225 2.15 -18.07 1.31
N ALA A 226 2.29 -18.38 0.03
CA ALA A 226 3.50 -18.85 -0.62
C ALA A 226 3.42 -18.53 -2.11
N GLY A 227 4.58 -18.32 -2.77
CA GLY A 227 4.65 -17.96 -4.18
C GLY A 227 4.40 -16.47 -4.44
N ASN A 228 4.28 -16.14 -5.72
CA ASN A 228 4.13 -14.76 -6.19
C ASN A 228 2.83 -14.59 -6.96
N LEU A 229 2.04 -13.56 -6.62
CA LEU A 229 0.94 -13.10 -7.47
C LEU A 229 1.40 -11.91 -8.31
N SER A 230 1.56 -12.14 -9.61
CA SER A 230 1.93 -11.09 -10.58
C SER A 230 0.69 -10.44 -11.18
N ILE A 231 0.55 -9.12 -10.97
CA ILE A 231 -0.58 -8.33 -11.49
C ILE A 231 -0.48 -8.18 -13.02
N GLY A 232 0.74 -8.13 -13.57
CA GLY A 232 0.95 -7.83 -14.99
C GLY A 232 0.37 -6.45 -15.38
N ALA A 233 0.01 -6.27 -16.64
CA ALA A 233 -0.59 -5.03 -17.14
C ALA A 233 -2.12 -4.96 -16.89
N ASN A 234 -2.56 -5.32 -15.68
CA ASN A 234 -3.96 -5.42 -15.32
C ASN A 234 -4.28 -4.62 -14.05
N THR A 235 -5.56 -4.55 -13.71
CA THR A 235 -6.06 -3.96 -12.46
C THR A 235 -6.48 -5.03 -11.46
N LEU A 236 -5.90 -4.99 -10.26
CA LEU A 236 -6.33 -5.79 -9.12
C LEU A 236 -7.15 -4.93 -8.15
N THR A 237 -8.43 -5.24 -8.00
CA THR A 237 -9.32 -4.60 -7.02
C THR A 237 -9.49 -5.51 -5.82
N VAL A 238 -9.23 -5.02 -4.61
CA VAL A 238 -9.39 -5.77 -3.35
C VAL A 238 -10.39 -5.04 -2.46
N ASN A 239 -11.59 -5.58 -2.34
CA ASN A 239 -12.65 -5.10 -1.44
C ASN A 239 -12.64 -5.83 -0.09
N GLY A 240 -12.04 -7.01 -0.06
CA GLY A 240 -11.98 -7.88 1.10
C GLY A 240 -10.78 -7.63 2.02
N THR A 241 -10.44 -8.66 2.79
CA THR A 241 -9.19 -8.72 3.55
C THR A 241 -7.99 -8.85 2.62
N TYR A 242 -6.85 -8.31 3.04
CA TYR A 242 -5.58 -8.37 2.34
C TYR A 242 -4.54 -9.00 3.26
N SER A 243 -4.07 -10.21 2.94
CA SER A 243 -3.13 -10.97 3.76
C SER A 243 -2.01 -11.54 2.91
N ILE A 244 -0.88 -10.84 2.86
CA ILE A 244 0.28 -11.21 2.05
C ILE A 244 1.45 -11.51 2.99
N SER A 245 1.93 -12.74 2.93
CA SER A 245 3.10 -13.22 3.67
C SER A 245 4.29 -13.56 2.78
N ASP A 246 4.06 -13.68 1.46
CA ASP A 246 5.10 -13.84 0.45
C ASP A 246 5.09 -12.61 -0.48
N SER A 247 4.75 -12.75 -1.77
CA SER A 247 4.92 -11.65 -2.72
C SER A 247 3.71 -11.36 -3.60
N ILE A 248 3.46 -10.06 -3.81
CA ILE A 248 2.72 -9.54 -4.95
C ILE A 248 3.69 -8.69 -5.76
N THR A 249 3.79 -8.95 -7.07
CA THR A 249 4.59 -8.13 -7.99
C THR A 249 3.69 -7.31 -8.91
N GLY A 250 3.93 -6.01 -8.94
CA GLY A 250 3.39 -5.07 -9.92
C GLY A 250 4.48 -4.54 -10.86
N SER A 251 4.15 -3.46 -11.53
CA SER A 251 4.98 -2.74 -12.49
C SER A 251 4.37 -1.37 -12.77
N ALA A 252 4.98 -0.57 -13.64
CA ALA A 252 4.43 0.71 -14.08
C ALA A 252 3.08 0.59 -14.85
N SER A 253 2.67 -0.60 -15.27
CA SER A 253 1.36 -0.86 -15.91
C SER A 253 0.37 -1.63 -15.02
N SER A 254 0.76 -1.96 -13.78
CA SER A 254 -0.07 -2.70 -12.84
C SER A 254 -0.88 -1.75 -11.98
N ASN A 255 -2.20 -1.80 -12.05
CA ASN A 255 -3.06 -0.92 -11.26
C ASN A 255 -3.61 -1.65 -10.05
N MET A 256 -3.80 -0.93 -8.95
CA MET A 256 -4.46 -1.48 -7.77
C MET A 256 -5.54 -0.56 -7.23
N VAL A 257 -6.69 -1.14 -6.92
CA VAL A 257 -7.80 -0.46 -6.23
C VAL A 257 -8.03 -1.15 -4.90
N LEU A 258 -7.83 -0.42 -3.81
CA LEU A 258 -8.12 -0.89 -2.46
C LEU A 258 -9.48 -0.32 -2.05
N GLY A 259 -10.52 -1.16 -2.11
CA GLY A 259 -11.91 -0.81 -1.76
C GLY A 259 -12.39 -1.49 -0.48
N GLY A 260 -13.65 -1.33 -0.09
CA GLY A 260 -14.27 -2.09 1.01
C GLY A 260 -13.86 -1.66 2.43
N THR A 261 -13.92 -2.59 3.39
CA THR A 261 -13.88 -2.28 4.84
C THR A 261 -12.73 -2.97 5.59
N GLY A 262 -12.31 -2.41 6.73
CA GLY A 262 -11.24 -2.97 7.56
C GLY A 262 -9.86 -2.43 7.18
N ASN A 263 -8.99 -2.38 8.19
CA ASN A 263 -7.61 -1.92 8.05
C ASN A 263 -6.76 -2.96 7.30
N ILE A 264 -5.82 -2.46 6.50
CA ILE A 264 -4.71 -3.25 5.96
C ILE A 264 -3.47 -2.85 6.75
N ALA A 265 -2.98 -3.76 7.59
CA ALA A 265 -1.86 -3.48 8.51
C ALA A 265 -0.48 -3.53 7.83
N SER A 266 -0.37 -4.25 6.72
CA SER A 266 0.86 -4.36 5.94
C SER A 266 0.49 -4.50 4.46
N PHE A 267 0.67 -3.42 3.72
CA PHE A 267 0.47 -3.34 2.28
C PHE A 267 1.82 -3.45 1.57
N ILE A 268 2.00 -4.51 0.78
CA ILE A 268 3.26 -4.81 0.11
C ILE A 268 3.04 -5.13 -1.37
N VAL A 269 3.72 -4.39 -2.25
CA VAL A 269 3.75 -4.68 -3.68
C VAL A 269 5.16 -4.37 -4.20
N TYR A 270 5.82 -5.41 -4.72
CA TYR A 270 7.15 -5.29 -5.31
C TYR A 270 7.06 -4.80 -6.76
N GLY A 271 8.08 -4.09 -7.25
CA GLY A 271 8.10 -3.56 -8.62
C GLY A 271 7.28 -2.27 -8.84
N GLY A 272 6.48 -1.88 -7.85
CA GLY A 272 5.64 -0.68 -7.89
C GLY A 272 4.30 -0.89 -8.59
N LEU A 273 3.56 0.20 -8.75
CA LEU A 273 2.25 0.25 -9.40
C LEU A 273 2.25 1.31 -10.49
N GLY A 274 1.38 1.15 -11.49
CA GLY A 274 0.89 2.22 -12.36
C GLY A 274 0.04 3.15 -11.51
N ASP A 275 -1.25 2.88 -11.41
CA ASP A 275 -2.16 3.64 -10.56
C ASP A 275 -2.44 2.92 -9.22
N LEU A 276 -2.51 3.70 -8.14
CA LEU A 276 -3.02 3.25 -6.85
C LEU A 276 -4.24 4.10 -6.48
N THR A 277 -5.39 3.44 -6.36
CA THR A 277 -6.62 4.06 -5.85
C THR A 277 -6.95 3.50 -4.48
N LEU A 278 -7.09 4.38 -3.49
CA LEU A 278 -7.60 4.06 -2.17
C LEU A 278 -9.05 4.54 -2.03
N ASN A 279 -9.95 3.60 -1.76
CA ASN A 279 -11.38 3.82 -1.56
C ASN A 279 -11.88 2.95 -0.39
N ARG A 280 -11.20 3.02 0.77
CA ARG A 280 -11.53 2.24 1.98
C ARG A 280 -12.03 3.15 3.08
N ASP A 281 -13.35 3.28 3.19
CA ASP A 281 -13.98 4.30 4.03
C ASP A 281 -13.54 4.29 5.50
N THR A 282 -12.92 5.38 5.95
CA THR A 282 -12.36 5.58 7.32
C THR A 282 -11.26 4.61 7.77
N TYR A 283 -10.85 3.65 6.94
CA TYR A 283 -9.85 2.65 7.31
C TYR A 283 -8.44 3.06 6.87
N ASN A 284 -7.45 2.46 7.54
CA ASN A 284 -6.05 2.68 7.26
C ASN A 284 -5.49 1.56 6.37
N VAL A 285 -4.71 1.95 5.37
CA VAL A 285 -3.81 1.07 4.62
C VAL A 285 -2.39 1.48 4.97
N THR A 286 -1.69 0.62 5.69
CA THR A 286 -0.33 0.89 6.17
C THR A 286 0.68 0.21 5.27
N LEU A 287 1.64 0.96 4.74
CA LEU A 287 2.74 0.38 3.95
C LEU A 287 3.55 -0.58 4.81
N GLY A 288 3.74 -1.80 4.31
CA GLY A 288 4.64 -2.80 4.89
C GLY A 288 6.05 -2.77 4.30
N ASP A 289 6.21 -2.21 3.10
CA ASP A 289 7.49 -2.02 2.41
C ASP A 289 7.41 -0.81 1.46
N ALA A 290 8.54 -0.39 0.89
CA ALA A 290 8.65 0.76 0.01
C ALA A 290 7.76 0.58 -1.21
N LEU A 291 7.09 1.64 -1.61
CA LEU A 291 6.17 1.64 -2.73
C LEU A 291 6.51 2.77 -3.69
N THR A 292 6.59 2.42 -4.98
CA THR A 292 6.62 3.38 -6.07
C THR A 292 5.30 3.35 -6.82
N VAL A 293 4.66 4.51 -6.98
CA VAL A 293 3.48 4.71 -7.82
C VAL A 293 3.92 5.51 -9.04
N ASN A 294 3.93 4.85 -10.20
CA ASN A 294 4.41 5.40 -11.48
C ASN A 294 3.37 6.35 -12.10
N GLY A 295 2.10 5.98 -12.00
CA GLY A 295 0.94 6.74 -12.43
C GLY A 295 0.30 7.51 -11.28
N ALA A 296 -1.03 7.56 -11.25
CA ALA A 296 -1.80 8.35 -10.30
C ALA A 296 -1.91 7.67 -8.92
N LEU A 297 -1.70 8.46 -7.86
CA LEU A 297 -2.19 8.14 -6.52
C LEU A 297 -3.51 8.89 -6.29
N ALA A 298 -4.60 8.16 -6.15
CA ALA A 298 -5.92 8.70 -5.84
C ALA A 298 -6.39 8.23 -4.47
N LEU A 299 -6.50 9.15 -3.51
CA LEU A 299 -7.02 8.89 -2.17
C LEU A 299 -8.47 9.40 -2.09
N ASN A 300 -9.44 8.54 -2.39
CA ASN A 300 -10.86 8.92 -2.36
C ASN A 300 -11.45 8.81 -0.95
N ASN A 301 -11.09 7.75 -0.23
CA ASN A 301 -11.57 7.45 1.12
C ASN A 301 -10.53 6.63 1.88
N GLY A 302 -10.34 6.92 3.17
CA GLY A 302 -9.39 6.22 4.03
C GLY A 302 -7.99 6.84 4.07
N THR A 303 -7.14 6.32 4.94
CA THR A 303 -5.77 6.86 5.12
C THR A 303 -4.74 5.91 4.54
N LEU A 304 -3.88 6.40 3.64
CA LEU A 304 -2.63 5.73 3.30
C LEU A 304 -1.57 6.13 4.35
N ALA A 305 -1.20 5.18 5.21
CA ALA A 305 -0.18 5.36 6.23
C ALA A 305 1.17 4.88 5.72
N VAL A 306 2.09 5.82 5.48
CA VAL A 306 3.44 5.54 5.00
C VAL A 306 4.30 4.86 6.08
N SER A 307 3.90 4.97 7.35
CA SER A 307 4.65 4.43 8.49
C SER A 307 6.11 4.95 8.44
N THR A 308 7.09 4.08 8.68
CA THR A 308 8.54 4.35 8.60
C THR A 308 9.12 4.12 7.20
N GLN A 309 8.26 3.93 6.21
CA GLN A 309 8.66 3.45 4.89
C GLN A 309 8.80 4.58 3.87
N THR A 310 9.22 4.25 2.65
CA THR A 310 9.33 5.23 1.55
C THR A 310 8.20 5.05 0.54
N LEU A 311 7.44 6.12 0.31
CA LEU A 311 6.47 6.25 -0.78
C LEU A 311 7.03 7.19 -1.86
N THR A 312 7.23 6.67 -3.06
CA THR A 312 7.70 7.44 -4.23
C THR A 312 6.55 7.66 -5.22
N LEU A 313 6.25 8.92 -5.53
CA LEU A 313 5.12 9.32 -6.37
C LEU A 313 5.63 9.95 -7.65
N LEU A 314 5.47 9.27 -8.78
CA LEU A 314 5.96 9.73 -10.09
C LEU A 314 4.85 10.34 -10.97
N GLY A 315 3.58 10.12 -10.65
CA GLY A 315 2.45 10.71 -11.38
C GLY A 315 1.63 11.72 -10.57
N ALA A 316 0.37 11.87 -10.96
CA ALA A 316 -0.58 12.80 -10.32
C ALA A 316 -0.97 12.30 -8.92
N VAL A 317 -1.27 13.23 -8.02
CA VAL A 317 -1.69 12.93 -6.65
C VAL A 317 -2.98 13.67 -6.36
N THR A 318 -4.01 12.97 -5.92
CA THR A 318 -5.29 13.55 -5.54
C THR A 318 -5.76 12.99 -4.21
N ALA A 319 -6.43 13.84 -3.44
CA ALA A 319 -7.22 13.44 -2.28
C ALA A 319 -8.62 14.07 -2.39
N ALA A 320 -9.64 13.27 -2.13
CA ALA A 320 -11.04 13.67 -2.08
C ALA A 320 -11.71 13.00 -0.88
N GLY A 321 -12.97 13.34 -0.59
CA GLY A 321 -13.74 12.69 0.48
C GLY A 321 -13.00 12.69 1.82
N SER A 322 -12.85 11.50 2.41
CA SER A 322 -12.07 11.27 3.64
C SER A 322 -10.66 10.75 3.37
N GLY A 323 -10.20 10.80 2.11
CA GLY A 323 -8.88 10.37 1.68
C GLY A 323 -7.77 11.19 2.32
N ALA A 324 -6.83 10.52 2.99
CA ALA A 324 -5.74 11.17 3.71
C ALA A 324 -4.41 10.42 3.54
N LEU A 325 -3.31 11.16 3.71
CA LEU A 325 -1.96 10.62 3.78
C LEU A 325 -1.41 10.88 5.18
N SER A 326 -0.80 9.86 5.79
CA SER A 326 -0.08 10.01 7.06
C SER A 326 1.30 9.38 6.98
N SER A 327 2.23 9.87 7.81
CA SER A 327 3.62 9.45 7.81
C SER A 327 4.17 9.51 9.23
N ALA A 328 4.93 8.50 9.64
CA ALA A 328 5.71 8.59 10.88
C ALA A 328 6.93 9.50 10.66
N THR A 329 7.55 10.00 11.73
CA THR A 329 8.70 10.92 11.65
C THR A 329 9.85 10.43 10.77
N THR A 330 10.05 9.12 10.68
CA THR A 330 11.10 8.49 9.84
C THR A 330 10.61 8.03 8.47
N GLY A 331 9.30 8.02 8.21
CA GLY A 331 8.75 7.73 6.89
C GLY A 331 9.10 8.80 5.88
N THR A 332 9.18 8.46 4.60
CA THR A 332 9.54 9.39 3.53
C THR A 332 8.47 9.41 2.45
N VAL A 333 8.01 10.61 2.09
CA VAL A 333 7.17 10.81 0.90
C VAL A 333 7.97 11.62 -0.12
N ALA A 334 8.22 11.01 -1.27
CA ALA A 334 8.93 11.61 -2.38
C ALA A 334 7.94 11.97 -3.51
N TYR A 335 7.61 13.25 -3.63
CA TYR A 335 6.90 13.80 -4.79
C TYR A 335 7.90 13.97 -5.94
N ASN A 336 8.09 12.88 -6.69
CA ASN A 336 9.19 12.71 -7.64
C ASN A 336 8.74 12.66 -9.11
N LYS A 337 7.62 13.30 -9.46
CA LYS A 337 7.19 13.42 -10.87
C LYS A 337 8.28 14.09 -11.71
N GLY A 338 8.57 13.48 -12.86
CA GLY A 338 9.62 13.90 -13.82
C GLY A 338 9.22 15.04 -14.76
N THR A 339 8.14 15.76 -14.44
CA THR A 339 7.63 16.90 -15.20
C THR A 339 7.08 17.95 -14.23
N ASN A 340 7.00 19.19 -14.70
CA ASN A 340 6.42 20.29 -13.94
C ASN A 340 5.00 19.99 -13.46
N VAL A 341 4.66 20.61 -12.34
CA VAL A 341 3.36 20.54 -11.68
C VAL A 341 3.03 19.14 -11.18
N GLN A 342 3.31 18.91 -9.90
CA GLN A 342 2.75 17.80 -9.12
C GLN A 342 2.03 18.38 -7.91
N ALA A 343 0.78 18.01 -7.70
CA ALA A 343 0.03 18.40 -6.52
C ALA A 343 0.62 17.74 -5.27
N VAL A 344 0.72 18.50 -4.19
CA VAL A 344 1.15 18.05 -2.86
C VAL A 344 -0.07 18.05 -1.95
N LEU A 345 -0.24 17.00 -1.16
CA LEU A 345 -1.34 16.90 -0.22
C LEU A 345 -1.04 17.68 1.07
N ALA A 346 -2.08 18.25 1.69
CA ALA A 346 -1.98 18.79 3.04
C ALA A 346 -1.91 17.61 4.02
N ALA A 347 -0.75 17.43 4.64
CA ALA A 347 -0.46 16.33 5.54
C ALA A 347 0.72 16.68 6.44
N ASN A 348 0.89 15.89 7.52
CA ASN A 348 2.11 15.86 8.31
C ASN A 348 3.01 14.74 7.78
N TYR A 349 4.14 15.14 7.22
CA TYR A 349 5.17 14.26 6.68
C TYR A 349 6.22 13.98 7.76
N GLY A 350 6.78 12.76 7.77
CA GLY A 350 8.08 12.54 8.38
C GLY A 350 9.14 13.29 7.59
N ASN A 351 9.63 12.67 6.53
CA ASN A 351 10.50 13.30 5.54
C ASN A 351 9.69 13.62 4.28
N LEU A 352 9.92 14.81 3.72
CA LEU A 352 9.31 15.27 2.49
C LEU A 352 10.40 15.56 1.46
N THR A 353 10.32 14.92 0.30
CA THR A 353 11.26 15.15 -0.81
C THR A 353 10.51 15.57 -2.06
N PHE A 354 10.97 16.63 -2.70
CA PHE A 354 10.51 17.06 -4.02
C PHE A 354 11.57 16.75 -5.08
N SER A 355 11.13 16.37 -6.28
CA SER A 355 11.98 16.41 -7.47
C SER A 355 12.34 17.85 -7.87
N ASN A 356 13.26 17.97 -8.83
CA ASN A 356 13.66 19.24 -9.46
C ASN A 356 12.61 19.83 -10.42
N PHE A 357 11.32 19.51 -10.21
CA PHE A 357 10.19 20.00 -11.00
C PHE A 357 9.16 20.68 -10.10
N THR A 358 8.44 21.66 -10.65
CA THR A 358 7.53 22.50 -9.85
C THR A 358 6.41 21.69 -9.19
N LYS A 359 5.97 22.17 -8.03
CA LYS A 359 4.88 21.59 -7.22
C LYS A 359 3.74 22.59 -7.08
N THR A 360 2.52 22.08 -6.92
CA THR A 360 1.37 22.86 -6.47
C THR A 360 1.09 22.47 -5.03
N LEU A 361 1.37 23.38 -4.11
CA LEU A 361 1.11 23.19 -2.69
C LEU A 361 -0.39 23.40 -2.39
N PRO A 362 -0.91 22.75 -1.34
CA PRO A 362 -2.31 22.84 -0.99
C PRO A 362 -2.62 24.16 -0.28
N SER A 363 -3.87 24.62 -0.40
CA SER A 363 -4.44 25.65 0.47
C SER A 363 -4.72 25.05 1.86
N GLY A 364 -3.67 24.92 2.66
CA GLY A 364 -3.67 24.25 3.96
C GLY A 364 -2.24 24.05 4.45
N THR A 365 -2.06 23.25 5.50
CA THR A 365 -0.74 23.04 6.11
C THR A 365 -0.01 21.84 5.50
N VAL A 366 1.26 22.04 5.15
CA VAL A 366 2.25 21.00 4.89
C VAL A 366 3.18 20.97 6.10
N GLY A 367 2.96 19.99 6.98
CA GLY A 367 3.81 19.78 8.16
C GLY A 367 4.98 18.86 7.82
N VAL A 368 6.18 19.15 8.32
CA VAL A 368 7.36 18.28 8.17
C VAL A 368 8.02 18.08 9.52
N ALA A 369 7.98 16.83 10.02
CA ALA A 369 8.50 16.45 11.34
C ALA A 369 9.96 15.95 11.29
N GLY A 370 10.43 15.54 10.12
CA GLY A 370 11.79 15.12 9.80
C GLY A 370 12.47 16.12 8.86
N THR A 371 13.02 15.64 7.74
CA THR A 371 13.77 16.45 6.77
C THR A 371 12.89 16.89 5.60
N PHE A 372 13.00 18.16 5.19
CA PHE A 372 12.48 18.65 3.92
C PHE A 372 13.61 18.82 2.89
N THR A 373 13.48 18.14 1.74
CA THR A 373 14.38 18.29 0.59
C THR A 373 13.60 18.91 -0.59
N PRO A 374 13.69 20.23 -0.82
CA PRO A 374 12.83 20.95 -1.78
C PRO A 374 13.16 20.71 -3.26
N GLY A 375 14.31 20.12 -3.57
CA GLY A 375 14.83 20.06 -4.94
C GLY A 375 15.30 21.44 -5.44
N SER A 376 15.66 21.52 -6.73
CA SER A 376 16.19 22.76 -7.35
C SER A 376 15.15 23.57 -8.14
N ALA A 377 13.88 23.17 -8.14
CA ALA A 377 12.85 23.87 -8.89
C ALA A 377 12.56 25.25 -8.30
N THR A 378 12.24 26.20 -9.17
CA THR A 378 11.72 27.53 -8.82
C THR A 378 10.36 27.71 -9.47
N GLY A 379 9.47 28.50 -8.87
CA GLY A 379 8.11 28.73 -9.40
C GLY A 379 7.09 27.68 -8.93
N HIS A 380 7.22 27.18 -7.70
CA HIS A 380 6.16 26.41 -7.07
C HIS A 380 4.89 27.28 -6.93
N THR A 381 3.71 26.69 -7.12
CA THR A 381 2.46 27.36 -6.75
C THR A 381 2.26 27.18 -5.25
N ILE A 382 2.36 28.27 -4.51
CA ILE A 382 2.41 28.23 -3.05
C ILE A 382 1.20 28.92 -2.39
N THR A 383 0.38 29.66 -3.14
CA THR A 383 -0.76 30.46 -2.64
C THR A 383 -1.65 29.72 -1.64
N GLY A 384 -1.90 30.33 -0.48
CA GLY A 384 -2.76 29.78 0.58
C GLY A 384 -2.14 28.68 1.42
N ASN A 385 -0.90 28.27 1.14
CA ASN A 385 -0.20 27.24 1.90
C ASN A 385 0.46 27.78 3.18
N THR A 386 0.51 26.94 4.21
CA THR A 386 1.43 27.10 5.34
C THR A 386 2.39 25.92 5.36
N PHE A 387 3.69 26.18 5.38
CA PHE A 387 4.70 25.19 5.71
C PHE A 387 4.96 25.23 7.22
N ASP A 388 4.86 24.09 7.89
CA ASP A 388 5.12 23.98 9.32
C ASP A 388 6.24 22.98 9.61
N PHE A 389 7.38 23.47 10.07
CA PHE A 389 8.49 22.63 10.51
C PHE A 389 8.24 22.18 11.94
N ASN A 390 7.45 21.12 12.09
CA ASN A 390 6.82 20.69 13.35
C ASN A 390 7.58 19.60 14.13
N GLY A 391 8.80 19.27 13.71
CA GLY A 391 9.63 18.27 14.35
C GLY A 391 10.38 18.77 15.59
N GLY A 392 11.35 17.97 16.06
CA GLY A 392 12.36 18.42 17.02
C GLY A 392 13.38 19.36 16.37
N THR A 393 14.67 19.10 16.59
CA THR A 393 15.73 19.83 15.87
C THR A 393 15.63 19.59 14.37
N GLN A 394 15.59 20.68 13.60
CA GLN A 394 15.42 20.61 12.15
C GLN A 394 16.23 21.68 11.42
N THR A 395 16.54 21.39 10.16
CA THR A 395 17.06 22.38 9.23
C THR A 395 15.94 22.86 8.31
N ILE A 396 15.77 24.18 8.24
CA ILE A 396 14.82 24.85 7.34
C ILE A 396 15.58 25.28 6.09
N PRO A 397 15.31 24.69 4.92
CA PRO A 397 15.96 25.09 3.68
C PRO A 397 15.41 26.41 3.16
N ALA A 398 16.22 27.12 2.36
CA ALA A 398 15.69 28.10 1.43
C ALA A 398 14.75 27.38 0.43
N PHE A 399 13.66 28.03 0.06
CA PHE A 399 12.63 27.43 -0.79
C PHE A 399 12.14 28.43 -1.84
N ASN A 400 11.81 27.94 -3.03
CA ASN A 400 11.14 28.69 -4.09
C ASN A 400 11.75 30.09 -4.35
N ALA A 401 13.01 30.11 -4.78
CA ALA A 401 13.81 31.33 -4.92
C ALA A 401 13.04 32.53 -5.51
N GLY A 402 13.08 33.67 -4.80
CA GLY A 402 12.42 34.93 -5.18
C GLY A 402 10.99 35.10 -4.67
N THR A 403 10.38 34.07 -4.07
CA THR A 403 9.07 34.18 -3.40
C THR A 403 9.03 33.44 -2.06
N GLY A 404 9.91 32.45 -1.86
CA GLY A 404 10.04 31.82 -0.56
C GLY A 404 8.88 30.91 -0.18
N TYR A 405 8.56 30.91 1.11
CA TYR A 405 7.35 30.31 1.67
C TYR A 405 6.19 31.30 1.58
N GLN A 406 4.93 30.83 1.43
CA GLN A 406 3.80 31.74 1.64
C GLN A 406 3.65 32.06 3.12
N ASN A 407 3.34 31.06 3.94
CA ASN A 407 3.43 31.17 5.38
C ASN A 407 4.43 30.13 5.88
N LEU A 408 5.22 30.49 6.89
CA LEU A 408 6.20 29.61 7.51
C LEU A 408 6.01 29.59 9.01
N PHE A 409 5.67 28.41 9.54
CA PHE A 409 5.57 28.14 10.97
C PHE A 409 6.70 27.20 11.40
N THR A 410 7.11 27.34 12.66
CA THR A 410 8.07 26.42 13.30
C THR A 410 7.45 25.88 14.59
N SER A 411 6.54 24.91 14.49
CA SER A 411 6.01 24.26 15.69
C SER A 411 6.97 23.17 16.22
N GLY A 412 6.72 22.67 17.43
CA GLY A 412 7.57 21.68 18.10
C GLY A 412 8.30 22.27 19.31
N ALA A 413 7.76 22.02 20.50
CA ALA A 413 8.20 22.66 21.74
C ALA A 413 9.66 22.36 22.09
N ALA A 414 10.35 23.38 22.62
CA ALA A 414 11.74 23.32 23.07
C ALA A 414 12.70 22.82 21.99
N SER A 415 12.47 23.20 20.73
CA SER A 415 13.29 22.77 19.59
C SER A 415 14.16 23.89 19.03
N GLU A 416 15.30 23.50 18.46
CA GLU A 416 16.15 24.40 17.66
C GLU A 416 15.92 24.16 16.17
N LYS A 417 15.59 25.21 15.43
CA LYS A 417 15.48 25.19 13.98
C LYS A 417 16.63 25.99 13.41
N THR A 418 17.36 25.43 12.45
CA THR A 418 18.48 26.13 11.80
C THR A 418 18.13 26.43 10.35
N ALA A 419 18.26 27.69 9.94
CA ALA A 419 18.14 28.04 8.53
C ALA A 419 19.42 27.60 7.77
N SER A 420 19.30 26.79 6.72
CA SER A 420 20.45 26.44 5.85
C SER A 420 20.65 27.41 4.69
N GLY A 421 19.77 28.40 4.55
CA GLY A 421 19.88 29.50 3.60
C GLY A 421 18.97 30.65 4.01
N SER A 422 19.01 31.75 3.26
CA SER A 422 18.10 32.88 3.48
C SER A 422 16.64 32.44 3.36
N LEU A 423 15.82 32.89 4.31
CA LEU A 423 14.39 32.59 4.36
C LEU A 423 13.62 33.81 3.86
N GLU A 424 12.85 33.60 2.80
CA GLU A 424 11.88 34.55 2.27
C GLU A 424 10.49 34.02 2.56
N ILE A 425 9.61 34.89 3.05
CA ILE A 425 8.26 34.53 3.49
C ILE A 425 7.32 35.63 2.98
N ALA A 426 6.50 35.32 1.98
CA ALA A 426 5.63 36.30 1.34
C ALA A 426 4.47 36.76 2.27
N GLY A 427 3.99 35.86 3.12
CA GLY A 427 2.91 36.05 4.07
C GLY A 427 3.40 35.95 5.51
N ASN A 428 2.68 35.18 6.33
CA ASN A 428 2.83 35.18 7.78
C ASN A 428 3.98 34.27 8.24
N PHE A 429 4.76 34.76 9.19
CA PHE A 429 5.78 34.00 9.89
C PHE A 429 5.39 33.87 11.38
N ASP A 430 5.48 32.65 11.90
CA ASP A 430 5.19 32.34 13.30
C ASP A 430 6.26 31.40 13.85
N ASN A 431 7.14 31.93 14.70
CA ASN A 431 8.16 31.16 15.39
C ASN A 431 7.60 30.58 16.69
N GLY A 432 7.32 29.27 16.70
CA GLY A 432 6.57 28.59 17.76
C GLY A 432 5.24 28.00 17.27
N GLY A 433 4.74 28.48 16.13
CA GLY A 433 3.44 28.10 15.58
C GLY A 433 2.29 28.58 16.46
N GLY A 434 1.03 28.36 16.04
CA GLY A 434 -0.14 28.92 16.72
C GLY A 434 -0.41 28.41 18.15
N SER A 435 0.51 27.62 18.74
CA SER A 435 0.52 27.22 20.15
C SER A 435 1.59 27.94 20.98
N ASP A 436 2.32 28.89 20.37
CA ASP A 436 3.42 29.66 20.97
C ASP A 436 4.46 28.74 21.64
N ASN A 437 4.83 27.66 20.94
CA ASN A 437 5.83 26.73 21.44
C ASN A 437 7.17 27.44 21.59
N ALA A 438 7.89 27.22 22.70
CA ALA A 438 9.23 27.77 22.88
C ALA A 438 10.21 27.20 21.84
N VAL A 439 10.45 27.93 20.75
CA VAL A 439 11.33 27.52 19.65
C VAL A 439 12.48 28.50 19.49
N THR A 440 13.67 27.98 19.21
CA THR A 440 14.83 28.81 18.81
C THR A 440 15.04 28.68 17.30
N LEU A 441 14.85 29.76 16.55
CA LEU A 441 15.24 29.83 15.14
C LEU A 441 16.64 30.44 15.02
N VAL A 442 17.61 29.65 14.58
CA VAL A 442 18.98 30.07 14.30
C VAL A 442 19.10 30.44 12.83
N MET A 443 19.21 31.73 12.55
CA MET A 443 19.41 32.24 11.20
C MET A 443 20.88 32.19 10.77
N GLY A 444 21.82 32.18 11.72
CA GLY A 444 23.23 32.27 11.42
C GLY A 444 23.54 33.54 10.62
N LEU A 445 24.23 33.40 9.49
CA LEU A 445 24.54 34.52 8.57
C LEU A 445 23.41 34.79 7.55
N ASN A 446 22.38 33.95 7.51
CA ASN A 446 21.32 34.03 6.51
C ASN A 446 20.33 35.17 6.81
N SER A 447 19.71 35.73 5.77
CA SER A 447 18.68 36.78 5.92
C SER A 447 17.30 36.19 6.18
N LEU A 448 16.47 36.93 6.93
CA LEU A 448 15.04 36.66 7.12
C LEU A 448 14.22 37.80 6.53
N THR A 449 13.36 37.52 5.56
CA THR A 449 12.45 38.51 4.94
C THR A 449 11.02 38.04 5.09
N ILE A 450 10.14 38.91 5.62
CA ILE A 450 8.74 38.60 5.91
C ILE A 450 7.87 39.71 5.34
N GLY A 451 6.91 39.34 4.47
CA GLY A 451 5.95 40.26 3.86
C GLY A 451 4.64 40.41 4.63
N GLY A 452 4.28 39.43 5.47
CA GLY A 452 3.04 39.43 6.27
C GLY A 452 3.28 39.66 7.75
N THR A 453 2.43 39.04 8.60
CA THR A 453 2.53 39.19 10.05
C THR A 453 3.76 38.47 10.60
N LYS A 454 4.30 39.01 11.69
CA LYS A 454 5.47 38.49 12.41
C LYS A 454 5.04 38.08 13.81
N ASP A 455 5.17 36.80 14.12
CA ASP A 455 5.03 36.29 15.48
C ASP A 455 6.26 35.51 15.90
N ASN A 456 6.66 35.73 17.14
CA ASN A 456 7.77 35.10 17.84
C ASN A 456 7.42 34.95 19.34
N THR A 457 6.13 34.97 19.69
CA THR A 457 5.67 34.87 21.08
C THR A 457 6.25 33.63 21.75
N ALA A 458 6.77 33.80 22.97
CA ALA A 458 7.46 32.77 23.76
C ALA A 458 8.69 32.10 23.09
N SER A 459 9.14 32.61 21.95
CA SER A 459 10.22 32.03 21.14
C SER A 459 11.44 32.95 21.03
N THR A 460 12.53 32.40 20.48
CA THR A 460 13.80 33.10 20.26
C THR A 460 14.22 33.04 18.79
N ILE A 461 14.70 34.14 18.24
CA ILE A 461 15.39 34.17 16.94
C ILE A 461 16.83 34.64 17.17
N LYS A 462 17.80 33.89 16.63
CA LYS A 462 19.23 34.19 16.72
C LYS A 462 19.78 34.64 15.38
N PHE A 463 20.35 35.84 15.35
CA PHE A 463 21.00 36.42 14.17
C PHE A 463 22.50 36.55 14.41
N ALA A 464 23.31 36.03 13.49
CA ALA A 464 24.78 36.14 13.53
C ALA A 464 25.38 36.94 12.35
N GLY A 465 24.57 37.36 11.38
CA GLY A 465 25.01 38.11 10.20
C GLY A 465 25.11 39.61 10.47
N ALA A 466 25.78 40.32 9.56
CA ALA A 466 26.04 41.75 9.71
C ALA A 466 24.76 42.61 9.60
N SER A 467 23.84 42.24 8.72
CA SER A 467 22.60 43.01 8.46
C SER A 467 21.37 42.12 8.26
N ASN A 468 21.31 40.97 8.96
CA ASN A 468 20.24 40.00 8.79
C ASN A 468 19.12 40.06 9.84
N GLY A 469 19.30 40.87 10.88
CA GLY A 469 18.30 41.03 11.93
C GLY A 469 17.03 41.74 11.47
N GLN A 470 15.91 41.42 12.11
CA GLN A 470 14.59 41.98 11.87
C GLN A 470 13.99 42.41 13.21
N LEU A 471 13.19 43.48 13.20
CA LEU A 471 12.40 43.87 14.35
C LEU A 471 11.21 42.91 14.55
N PHE A 472 11.07 42.42 15.79
CA PHE A 472 9.91 41.69 16.28
C PHE A 472 9.44 42.29 17.61
N THR A 473 8.13 42.50 17.72
CA THR A 473 7.47 43.03 18.93
C THR A 473 7.07 41.94 19.92
N THR A 474 7.39 40.67 19.64
CA THR A 474 7.13 39.51 20.50
C THR A 474 8.36 38.63 20.63
N GLY A 475 8.46 37.93 21.77
CA GLY A 475 9.56 37.01 22.07
C GLY A 475 10.93 37.67 22.23
N THR A 476 11.96 36.85 22.03
CA THR A 476 13.37 37.25 22.13
C THR A 476 14.02 37.31 20.76
N ILE A 477 14.70 38.42 20.47
CA ILE A 477 15.61 38.56 19.34
C ILE A 477 17.03 38.67 19.90
N ASP A 478 17.86 37.70 19.59
CA ASP A 478 19.24 37.57 20.06
C ASP A 478 20.22 37.82 18.92
N TYR A 479 21.01 38.89 19.04
CA TYR A 479 22.12 39.16 18.15
C TYR A 479 23.39 38.51 18.72
N ASN A 480 23.80 37.40 18.11
CA ASN A 480 24.79 36.47 18.67
C ASN A 480 26.07 36.28 17.82
N GLY A 481 26.22 37.03 16.74
CA GLY A 481 27.32 36.89 15.78
C GLY A 481 28.59 37.64 16.15
N THR A 482 29.74 37.17 15.68
CA THR A 482 31.06 37.78 15.95
C THR A 482 31.39 38.96 15.03
N VAL A 483 30.71 39.05 13.89
CA VAL A 483 30.81 40.20 12.97
C VAL A 483 30.13 41.42 13.57
N THR A 484 30.43 42.61 13.05
CA THR A 484 29.64 43.80 13.36
C THR A 484 28.21 43.60 12.88
N GLN A 485 27.25 43.58 13.80
CA GLN A 485 25.84 43.37 13.50
C GLN A 485 25.04 44.65 13.68
N THR A 486 24.19 44.99 12.72
CA THR A 486 23.21 46.06 12.85
C THR A 486 21.95 45.53 13.52
N ILE A 487 21.63 46.07 14.68
CA ILE A 487 20.35 45.88 15.36
C ILE A 487 19.30 46.69 14.62
N ALA A 488 18.24 46.04 14.14
CA ALA A 488 17.21 46.68 13.34
C ALA A 488 16.45 47.71 14.18
N GLY A 489 16.34 48.94 13.67
CA GLY A 489 15.65 50.05 14.33
C GLY A 489 14.19 50.22 13.88
N GLY A 490 13.60 51.34 14.27
CA GLY A 490 12.25 51.74 13.85
C GLY A 490 11.09 51.18 14.69
N GLY A 491 11.34 50.72 15.92
CA GLY A 491 10.27 50.28 16.81
C GLY A 491 10.71 49.52 18.06
N ASP A 492 9.74 48.84 18.67
CA ASP A 492 9.87 48.20 20.00
C ASP A 492 10.20 46.71 19.89
N TYR A 493 11.32 46.30 20.46
CA TYR A 493 11.56 44.89 20.78
C TYR A 493 10.76 44.50 22.02
N SER A 494 10.17 43.29 22.01
CA SER A 494 9.72 42.68 23.28
C SER A 494 10.95 42.44 24.14
N THR A 495 11.78 41.44 23.78
CA THR A 495 13.06 41.18 24.43
C THR A 495 14.19 41.29 23.40
N LEU A 496 15.14 42.20 23.64
CA LEU A 496 16.38 42.29 22.87
C LEU A 496 17.50 41.67 23.69
N ALA A 497 18.10 40.61 23.18
CA ALA A 497 19.26 39.95 23.76
C ALA A 497 20.51 40.19 22.91
N LEU A 498 21.65 40.34 23.59
CA LEU A 498 22.96 40.41 22.96
C LEU A 498 23.78 39.26 23.53
N SER A 499 24.30 38.40 22.66
CA SER A 499 25.15 37.29 23.07
C SER A 499 26.33 37.13 22.10
N GLY A 500 27.14 36.09 22.29
CA GLY A 500 28.36 35.88 21.51
C GLY A 500 29.41 36.96 21.80
N SER A 501 30.01 37.52 20.75
CA SER A 501 31.06 38.54 20.86
C SER A 501 30.95 39.58 19.74
N GLY A 502 31.84 40.59 19.72
CA GLY A 502 31.92 41.55 18.63
C GLY A 502 30.92 42.69 18.74
N THR A 503 30.87 43.54 17.72
CA THR A 503 30.15 44.81 17.76
C THR A 503 28.67 44.65 17.40
N LYS A 504 27.79 45.29 18.16
CA LYS A 504 26.34 45.34 17.97
C LYS A 504 25.96 46.81 17.79
N GLN A 505 25.76 47.22 16.55
CA GLN A 505 25.45 48.59 16.17
C GLN A 505 23.95 48.85 16.26
N ILE A 506 23.54 49.82 17.06
CA ILE A 506 22.17 50.28 17.16
C ILE A 506 21.84 51.16 15.95
N ALA A 507 20.81 50.79 15.19
CA ALA A 507 20.23 51.69 14.18
C ALA A 507 19.35 52.77 14.84
N SER A 508 18.88 53.75 14.05
CA SER A 508 17.98 54.79 14.56
C SER A 508 16.64 54.22 15.05
N GLY A 509 16.19 54.66 16.24
CA GLY A 509 14.88 54.31 16.79
C GLY A 509 14.73 52.88 17.30
N VAL A 510 15.78 52.30 17.88
CA VAL A 510 15.67 51.02 18.60
C VAL A 510 15.07 51.28 19.98
N THR A 511 13.98 50.60 20.31
CA THR A 511 13.36 50.69 21.63
C THR A 511 13.28 49.32 22.28
N VAL A 512 13.65 49.21 23.54
CA VAL A 512 13.48 47.99 24.35
C VAL A 512 12.22 48.13 25.18
N GLY A 513 11.32 47.15 25.07
CA GLY A 513 9.99 47.15 25.67
C GLY A 513 9.98 47.32 27.19
N ALA A 514 8.83 47.75 27.71
CA ALA A 514 8.63 47.94 29.15
C ALA A 514 8.83 46.60 29.89
N ASN A 515 9.63 46.64 30.96
CA ASN A 515 10.05 45.50 31.79
C ASN A 515 11.13 44.57 31.22
N ASN A 516 11.81 44.93 30.13
CA ASN A 516 13.00 44.20 29.67
C ASN A 516 14.25 45.04 29.79
N SER A 517 15.21 44.56 30.59
CA SER A 517 16.53 45.18 30.72
C SER A 517 17.46 44.67 29.63
N LEU A 518 18.25 45.58 29.05
CA LEU A 518 19.28 45.23 28.09
C LEU A 518 20.60 44.97 28.83
N THR A 519 21.22 43.82 28.59
CA THR A 519 22.56 43.51 29.08
C THR A 519 23.54 43.47 27.93
N VAL A 520 24.67 44.17 28.08
CA VAL A 520 25.83 44.09 27.18
C VAL A 520 26.86 43.21 27.87
N PRO A 521 26.96 41.91 27.52
CA PRO A 521 27.84 40.99 28.22
C PRO A 521 29.32 41.22 27.89
N THR A 522 30.20 40.62 28.68
CA THR A 522 31.64 40.62 28.41
C THR A 522 31.93 40.12 26.98
N GLY A 523 32.79 40.82 26.24
CA GLY A 523 33.16 40.47 24.86
C GLY A 523 32.24 41.03 23.77
N VAL A 524 31.12 41.67 24.14
CA VAL A 524 30.26 42.42 23.22
C VAL A 524 30.55 43.92 23.31
N THR A 525 30.59 44.59 22.17
CA THR A 525 30.61 46.06 22.07
C THR A 525 29.25 46.55 21.60
N LEU A 526 28.48 47.19 22.47
CA LEU A 526 27.29 47.95 22.04
C LEU A 526 27.76 49.28 21.45
N GLN A 527 27.35 49.59 20.22
CA GLN A 527 27.79 50.78 19.50
C GLN A 527 26.60 51.61 18.99
N LEU A 528 26.58 52.89 19.33
CA LEU A 528 25.73 53.90 18.71
C LEU A 528 26.65 54.76 17.84
N VAL A 529 26.45 54.75 16.51
CA VAL A 529 27.46 55.19 15.54
C VAL A 529 27.41 56.69 15.21
N ASP A 530 26.27 57.34 15.40
CA ASP A 530 26.07 58.76 15.12
C ASP A 530 24.94 59.36 15.96
N GLY A 531 24.75 60.68 15.85
CA GLY A 531 23.69 61.42 16.54
C GLY A 531 22.26 61.03 16.14
N THR A 532 22.08 60.16 15.14
CA THR A 532 20.76 59.63 14.74
C THR A 532 20.45 58.27 15.36
N SER A 533 21.47 57.59 15.89
CA SER A 533 21.34 56.34 16.62
C SER A 533 20.69 56.62 17.98
N VAL A 534 19.52 56.05 18.23
CA VAL A 534 18.76 56.24 19.48
C VAL A 534 18.39 54.87 20.05
N LEU A 535 18.78 54.64 21.30
CA LEU A 535 18.35 53.50 22.11
C LEU A 535 17.40 53.99 23.21
N ASN A 536 16.12 53.64 23.09
CA ASN A 536 15.11 53.97 24.09
C ASN A 536 14.90 52.79 25.05
N LEU A 537 14.96 53.04 26.35
CA LEU A 537 14.69 52.06 27.41
C LEU A 537 13.41 52.50 28.13
N LYS A 538 12.31 51.78 27.97
CA LYS A 538 11.00 52.19 28.53
C LYS A 538 10.88 51.91 30.03
N THR A 539 10.44 52.92 30.79
CA THR A 539 9.95 52.95 32.19
C THR A 539 10.77 52.23 33.28
N THR A 540 10.96 50.92 33.14
CA THR A 540 11.57 50.01 34.12
C THR A 540 12.75 49.24 33.51
N ALA A 541 12.98 49.39 32.20
CA ALA A 541 14.12 48.80 31.50
C ALA A 541 15.43 49.43 31.99
N SER A 542 16.38 48.59 32.41
CA SER A 542 17.74 49.01 32.76
C SER A 542 18.73 48.66 31.65
N LEU A 543 19.82 49.42 31.55
CA LEU A 543 20.98 49.05 30.75
C LEU A 543 22.10 48.59 31.68
N THR A 544 22.51 47.34 31.56
CA THR A 544 23.68 46.78 32.26
C THR A 544 24.81 46.58 31.27
N VAL A 545 25.98 47.14 31.54
CA VAL A 545 27.16 47.04 30.66
C VAL A 545 28.30 46.32 31.38
N GLU A 546 28.52 45.06 31.02
CA GLU A 546 29.67 44.25 31.45
C GLU A 546 30.77 44.22 30.37
N GLY A 547 30.38 44.42 29.11
CA GLY A 547 31.27 44.54 27.95
C GLY A 547 31.71 45.99 27.70
N THR A 548 31.70 46.38 26.42
CA THR A 548 32.06 47.75 26.00
C THR A 548 30.84 48.49 25.48
N LEU A 549 30.71 49.77 25.84
CA LEU A 549 29.74 50.69 25.26
C LEU A 549 30.48 51.82 24.54
N THR A 550 30.18 52.01 23.26
CA THR A 550 30.64 53.17 22.48
C THR A 550 29.42 53.96 22.05
N ASN A 551 29.29 55.21 22.52
CA ASN A 551 28.11 56.01 22.29
C ASN A 551 28.45 57.34 21.61
N ALA A 552 28.09 57.47 20.33
CA ALA A 552 28.06 58.73 19.59
C ALA A 552 26.62 59.22 19.29
N GLY A 553 25.61 58.56 19.88
CA GLY A 553 24.19 58.87 19.73
C GLY A 553 23.50 59.15 21.07
N THR A 554 22.21 58.82 21.14
CA THR A 554 21.37 59.06 22.33
C THR A 554 20.94 57.74 22.96
N ILE A 555 21.06 57.66 24.29
CA ILE A 555 20.46 56.59 25.09
C ILE A 555 19.45 57.23 26.02
N ASP A 556 18.17 57.00 25.75
CA ASP A 556 17.06 57.52 26.56
C ASP A 556 16.70 56.49 27.62
N VAL A 557 17.09 56.77 28.86
CA VAL A 557 16.70 55.99 30.04
C VAL A 557 15.39 56.55 30.57
N GLY A 558 14.29 55.84 30.34
CA GLY A 558 12.95 56.25 30.78
C GLY A 558 12.80 56.15 32.30
N ASN A 559 13.22 57.19 33.01
CA ASN A 559 12.78 57.52 34.36
C ASN A 559 11.93 58.80 34.33
#